data_AF-A0AAD6X275-F1
#
_entry.id   AF-A0AAD6X275-F1
#
_cell.length_a   1.000
_cell.length_b   1.000
_cell.length_c   1.000
_cell.angle_alpha   90.00
_cell.angle_beta   90.00
_cell.angle_gamma   90.00
#
_symmetry.space_group_name_H-M   'P 1'
#
loop_
_entity.id
_entity.type
_entity.pdbx_description
1 polymer ?
#
loop_
_entity_poly.entity_id
_entity_poly.type
_entity_poly.pdbx_seq_one_letter_code
_entity_poly.pdbx_strand_id
1 'polypeptide(L)'
;VEDFKKLVQKSMLEWLQGEIDSSEKLYLLRGRREPQKDKGPTQVTSCMRHYLTMVKTQEHREAITSVLLSTHRLALEVLRYVDHAHQPVPRAERLCRFCKTEVESPEHALITCESSTTVVQLRAIFLAKLFADLPELRIQMVILSNTEFLKAIIYPRSTIPLVAKFAFDVLEVFYEVPVYRVEA
;
A
#
# COMPACT_ATOMS: atom_id res chain seq x y z
N VAL A 1 -15.57 -18.72 -32.45
CA VAL A 1 -15.72 -18.79 -30.98
C VAL A 1 -14.43 -18.39 -30.26
N GLU A 2 -13.26 -18.89 -30.70
CA GLU A 2 -11.97 -18.57 -30.07
C GLU A 2 -11.57 -17.09 -30.19
N ASP A 3 -11.83 -16.45 -31.33
CA ASP A 3 -11.57 -15.01 -31.53
C ASP A 3 -12.48 -14.12 -30.69
N PHE A 4 -13.73 -14.53 -30.48
CA PHE A 4 -14.67 -13.81 -29.62
C PHE A 4 -14.24 -13.89 -28.14
N LYS A 5 -13.75 -15.05 -27.68
CA LYS A 5 -13.21 -15.21 -26.33
C LYS A 5 -11.98 -14.31 -26.11
N LYS A 6 -11.06 -14.26 -27.06
CA LYS A 6 -9.88 -13.37 -27.01
C LYS A 6 -10.28 -11.90 -26.98
N LEU A 7 -11.27 -11.52 -27.79
CA LEU A 7 -11.81 -10.15 -27.82
C LEU A 7 -12.42 -9.76 -26.47
N VAL A 8 -13.31 -10.59 -25.92
CA VAL A 8 -13.93 -10.35 -24.60
C VAL A 8 -12.87 -10.23 -23.50
N GLN A 9 -11.88 -11.13 -23.49
CA GLN A 9 -10.80 -11.08 -22.50
C GLN A 9 -9.98 -9.79 -22.63
N LYS A 10 -9.63 -9.37 -23.84
CA LYS A 10 -8.90 -8.12 -24.08
C LYS A 10 -9.71 -6.91 -23.59
N SER A 11 -10.98 -6.79 -24.01
CA SER A 11 -11.85 -5.68 -23.61
C SER A 11 -12.08 -5.64 -22.10
N MET A 12 -12.23 -6.80 -21.44
CA MET A 12 -12.33 -6.89 -19.99
C MET A 12 -11.06 -6.38 -19.28
N LEU A 13 -9.88 -6.75 -19.78
CA LEU A 13 -8.61 -6.29 -19.21
C LEU A 13 -8.37 -4.80 -19.43
N GLU A 14 -8.71 -4.28 -20.61
CA GLU A 14 -8.64 -2.84 -20.91
C GLU A 14 -9.59 -2.05 -20.01
N TRP A 15 -10.82 -2.52 -19.83
CA TRP A 15 -11.78 -1.92 -18.90
C TRP A 15 -11.26 -1.94 -17.46
N LEU A 16 -10.79 -3.09 -16.97
CA LEU A 16 -10.26 -3.21 -15.60
C LEU A 16 -9.04 -2.30 -15.37
N GLN A 17 -8.17 -2.16 -16.37
CA GLN A 17 -7.04 -1.23 -16.29
C GLN A 17 -7.53 0.23 -16.20
N GLY A 18 -8.56 0.59 -16.98
CA GLY A 18 -9.20 1.90 -16.89
C GLY A 18 -9.81 2.20 -15.51
N GLU A 19 -10.45 1.21 -14.88
CA GLU A 19 -10.96 1.35 -13.50
C GLU A 19 -9.83 1.57 -12.48
N ILE A 20 -8.71 0.86 -12.62
CA ILE A 20 -7.53 1.05 -11.75
C ILE A 20 -6.95 2.46 -11.92
N ASP A 21 -6.78 2.91 -13.16
CA ASP A 21 -6.10 4.16 -13.46
C ASP A 21 -6.94 5.39 -13.09
N SER A 22 -8.27 5.30 -13.25
CA SER A 22 -9.21 6.36 -12.87
C SER A 22 -9.53 6.40 -11.37
N SER A 23 -9.39 5.27 -10.66
CA SER A 23 -9.71 5.19 -9.23
C SER A 23 -8.71 5.94 -8.37
N GLU A 24 -9.20 6.88 -7.56
CA GLU A 24 -8.40 7.57 -6.54
C GLU A 24 -7.90 6.65 -5.43
N LYS A 25 -8.58 5.52 -5.20
CA LYS A 25 -8.23 4.54 -4.15
C LYS A 25 -7.04 3.67 -4.57
N LEU A 26 -7.03 3.27 -5.84
CA LEU A 26 -6.12 2.26 -6.36
C LEU A 26 -4.83 2.85 -6.91
N TYR A 27 -4.44 4.04 -6.45
CA TYR A 27 -3.25 4.75 -6.94
C TYR A 27 -1.94 3.96 -6.70
N LEU A 28 -1.90 3.09 -5.67
CA LEU A 28 -0.80 2.17 -5.41
C LEU A 28 -0.72 1.00 -6.42
N LEU A 29 -1.81 0.70 -7.13
CA LEU A 29 -1.85 -0.32 -8.18
C LEU A 29 -1.49 0.22 -9.58
N ARG A 30 -1.47 1.54 -9.76
CA ARG A 30 -1.16 2.15 -11.06
C ARG A 30 0.27 1.84 -11.47
N GLY A 31 0.42 1.36 -12.70
CA GLY A 31 1.72 0.95 -13.26
C GLY A 31 2.35 -0.26 -12.56
N ARG A 32 1.59 -1.00 -11.74
CA ARG A 32 2.11 -2.13 -10.97
C ARG A 32 2.66 -3.21 -11.89
N ARG A 33 3.92 -3.58 -11.63
CA ARG A 33 4.62 -4.66 -12.33
C ARG A 33 4.59 -5.93 -11.48
N GLU A 34 4.65 -7.08 -12.12
CA GLU A 34 4.76 -8.38 -11.45
C GLU A 34 6.06 -9.09 -11.81
N PRO A 35 6.69 -9.76 -10.82
CA PRO A 35 7.88 -10.57 -11.06
C PRO A 35 7.60 -11.75 -11.98
N GLN A 36 8.30 -11.78 -13.12
CA GLN A 36 8.29 -12.89 -14.06
C GLN A 36 9.43 -13.87 -13.75
N LYS A 37 9.28 -15.14 -14.17
CA LYS A 37 10.32 -16.17 -13.96
C LYS A 37 11.58 -15.94 -14.81
N ASP A 38 11.38 -15.59 -16.08
CA ASP A 38 12.46 -15.58 -17.09
C ASP A 38 12.64 -14.22 -17.80
N LYS A 39 11.94 -13.18 -17.33
CA LYS A 39 11.94 -11.84 -17.93
C LYS A 39 11.96 -10.78 -16.83
N GLY A 40 12.27 -9.56 -17.24
CA GLY A 40 12.10 -8.40 -16.37
C GLY A 40 10.64 -8.23 -15.89
N PRO A 41 10.42 -7.43 -14.85
CA PRO A 41 9.10 -7.01 -14.38
C PRO A 41 8.17 -6.60 -15.53
N THR A 42 6.97 -7.16 -15.60
CA THR A 42 5.95 -6.72 -16.58
C THR A 42 4.69 -6.22 -15.90
N GLN A 43 4.08 -5.17 -16.46
CA GLN A 43 2.76 -4.73 -16.01
C GLN A 43 1.72 -5.79 -16.42
N VAL A 44 0.95 -6.24 -15.44
CA VAL A 44 -0.12 -7.21 -15.63
C VAL A 44 -1.35 -6.73 -14.88
N THR A 45 -2.45 -6.50 -15.60
CA THR A 45 -3.70 -5.98 -15.04
C THR A 45 -4.36 -7.00 -14.11
N SER A 46 -4.45 -8.27 -14.52
CA SER A 46 -5.07 -9.33 -13.73
C SER A 46 -4.19 -10.57 -13.67
N CYS A 47 -3.77 -10.95 -12.47
CA CYS A 47 -3.06 -12.20 -12.20
C CYS A 47 -3.14 -12.55 -10.71
N MET A 48 -2.79 -13.80 -10.36
CA MET A 48 -2.52 -14.15 -8.97
C MET A 48 -1.23 -13.46 -8.51
N ARG A 49 -1.37 -12.48 -7.63
CA ARG A 49 -0.25 -11.62 -7.21
C ARG A 49 0.72 -12.39 -6.32
N HIS A 50 2.01 -12.15 -6.47
CA HIS A 50 3.05 -12.92 -5.76
C HIS A 50 2.96 -12.80 -4.23
N TYR A 51 2.54 -11.65 -3.68
CA TYR A 51 2.36 -11.48 -2.23
C TYR A 51 1.28 -12.40 -1.65
N LEU A 52 0.31 -12.85 -2.46
CA LEU A 52 -0.74 -13.76 -2.01
C LEU A 52 -0.23 -15.20 -1.79
N THR A 53 0.91 -15.56 -2.38
CA THR A 53 1.47 -16.93 -2.30
C THR A 53 2.78 -16.99 -1.51
N MET A 54 3.55 -15.91 -1.52
CA MET A 54 4.85 -15.82 -0.86
C MET A 54 4.76 -15.49 0.63
N VAL A 55 3.80 -14.64 1.03
CA VAL A 55 3.58 -14.29 2.42
C VAL A 55 2.78 -15.42 3.07
N LYS A 56 3.39 -16.14 4.03
CA LYS A 56 2.79 -17.35 4.62
C LYS A 56 1.76 -17.05 5.70
N THR A 57 2.02 -16.04 6.52
CA THR A 57 1.09 -15.55 7.56
C THR A 57 -0.11 -14.86 6.92
N GLN A 58 -1.32 -15.20 7.35
CA GLN A 58 -2.56 -14.68 6.75
C GLN A 58 -2.74 -13.20 7.05
N GLU A 59 -2.53 -12.80 8.29
CA GLU A 59 -2.69 -11.44 8.79
C GLU A 59 -1.74 -10.48 8.06
N HIS A 60 -0.52 -10.92 7.77
CA HIS A 60 0.44 -10.13 6.97
C HIS A 60 -0.02 -9.99 5.51
N ARG A 61 -0.61 -11.05 4.92
CA ARG A 61 -1.21 -10.97 3.58
C ARG A 61 -2.37 -9.98 3.54
N GLU A 62 -3.24 -10.04 4.53
CA GLU A 62 -4.40 -9.16 4.64
C GLU A 62 -3.96 -7.71 4.82
N ALA A 63 -2.97 -7.45 5.68
CA ALA A 63 -2.39 -6.13 5.88
C ALA A 63 -1.88 -5.52 4.56
N ILE A 64 -1.00 -6.22 3.84
CA ILE A 64 -0.46 -5.67 2.58
C ILE A 64 -1.53 -5.56 1.48
N THR A 65 -2.49 -6.48 1.45
CA THR A 65 -3.64 -6.40 0.53
C THR A 65 -4.49 -5.18 0.85
N SER A 66 -4.73 -4.90 2.13
CA SER A 66 -5.54 -3.74 2.56
C SER A 66 -4.88 -2.41 2.23
N VAL A 67 -3.54 -2.35 2.30
CA VAL A 67 -2.74 -1.20 1.85
C VAL A 67 -2.95 -0.97 0.35
N LEU A 68 -2.77 -2.03 -0.45
CA LEU A 68 -2.82 -1.93 -1.90
C LEU A 68 -4.23 -1.68 -2.46
N LEU A 69 -5.26 -2.18 -1.80
CA LEU A 69 -6.65 -2.06 -2.24
C LEU A 69 -7.42 -0.93 -1.55
N SER A 70 -6.77 -0.13 -0.69
CA SER A 70 -7.40 0.94 0.09
C SER A 70 -8.56 0.43 0.96
N THR A 71 -8.39 -0.73 1.59
CA THR A 71 -9.36 -1.30 2.56
C THR A 71 -8.85 -1.25 4.00
N HIS A 72 -7.76 -0.51 4.23
CA HIS A 72 -7.16 -0.29 5.55
C HIS A 72 -7.99 0.67 6.42
N ARG A 73 -7.75 0.67 7.74
CA ARG A 73 -8.46 1.55 8.70
C ARG A 73 -7.70 2.86 8.99
N LEU A 74 -6.83 3.30 8.09
CA LEU A 74 -6.19 4.62 8.18
C LEU A 74 -7.19 5.75 7.86
N ALA A 75 -6.96 6.94 8.40
CA ALA A 75 -7.86 8.09 8.29
C ALA A 75 -8.12 8.48 6.83
N LEU A 76 -7.13 8.28 5.93
CA LEU A 76 -7.30 8.49 4.49
C LEU A 76 -8.52 7.76 3.91
N GLU A 77 -8.80 6.55 4.39
CA GLU A 77 -9.93 5.74 3.92
C GLU A 77 -11.13 5.84 4.87
N VAL A 78 -10.94 5.76 6.18
CA VAL A 78 -12.05 5.77 7.16
C VAL A 78 -12.85 7.06 7.06
N LEU A 79 -12.18 8.21 6.98
CA LEU A 79 -12.83 9.53 6.94
C LEU A 79 -13.34 9.91 5.54
N ARG A 80 -13.20 9.01 4.56
CA ARG A 80 -13.76 9.20 3.21
C ARG A 80 -15.28 9.03 3.19
N TYR A 81 -15.81 8.21 4.08
CA TYR A 81 -17.22 7.81 4.03
C TYR A 81 -18.07 8.64 4.98
N VAL A 82 -19.36 8.74 4.63
CA VAL A 82 -20.39 9.21 5.55
C VAL A 82 -20.59 8.13 6.62
N ASP A 83 -20.64 8.55 7.88
CA ASP A 83 -21.17 7.72 8.96
C ASP A 83 -22.38 8.42 9.61
N HIS A 84 -23.08 7.75 10.52
CA HIS A 84 -24.30 8.31 11.12
C HIS A 84 -24.09 9.63 11.87
N ALA A 85 -22.85 9.93 12.29
CA ALA A 85 -22.51 11.11 13.06
C ALA A 85 -21.68 12.14 12.27
N HIS A 86 -21.09 11.78 11.13
CA HIS A 86 -20.10 12.61 10.44
C HIS A 86 -20.23 12.58 8.92
N GLN A 87 -20.01 13.77 8.34
CA GLN A 87 -19.83 13.93 6.90
C GLN A 87 -18.43 13.50 6.45
N PRO A 88 -18.23 13.21 5.15
CA PRO A 88 -16.92 12.91 4.58
C PRO A 88 -15.96 14.08 4.82
N VAL A 89 -14.76 13.75 5.28
CA VAL A 89 -13.71 14.74 5.52
C VAL A 89 -12.91 14.96 4.23
N PRO A 90 -12.64 16.21 3.82
CA PRO A 90 -11.74 16.50 2.68
C PRO A 90 -10.39 15.82 2.85
N ARG A 91 -9.78 15.33 1.75
CA ARG A 91 -8.54 14.53 1.82
C ARG A 91 -7.42 15.22 2.59
N ALA A 92 -7.25 16.54 2.40
CA ALA A 92 -6.22 17.33 3.07
C ALA A 92 -6.41 17.41 4.60
N GLU A 93 -7.62 17.18 5.10
CA GLU A 93 -7.98 17.24 6.51
C GLU A 93 -8.03 15.84 7.18
N ARG A 94 -7.73 14.77 6.43
CA ARG A 94 -7.67 13.40 6.98
C ARG A 94 -6.34 13.15 7.68
N LEU A 95 -6.09 13.96 8.71
CA LEU A 95 -4.80 14.06 9.38
C LEU A 95 -4.48 12.78 10.18
N CYS A 96 -3.19 12.52 10.32
CA CYS A 96 -2.65 11.39 11.08
C CYS A 96 -3.03 11.48 12.55
N ARG A 97 -3.51 10.35 13.10
CA ARG A 97 -3.90 10.23 14.50
C ARG A 97 -2.77 10.45 15.50
N PHE A 98 -1.52 10.29 15.06
CA PHE A 98 -0.34 10.55 15.88
C PHE A 98 0.17 11.98 15.71
N CYS A 99 0.59 12.37 14.51
CA CYS A 99 1.26 13.65 14.30
C CYS A 99 0.29 14.83 14.17
N LYS A 100 -0.96 14.58 13.72
CA LYS A 100 -2.00 15.58 13.48
C LYS A 100 -1.62 16.69 12.49
N THR A 101 -0.58 16.51 11.68
CA THR A 101 -0.09 17.51 10.73
C THR A 101 -0.18 17.05 9.28
N GLU A 102 0.10 15.77 9.02
CA GLU A 102 0.11 15.19 7.68
C GLU A 102 -1.09 14.27 7.46
N VAL A 103 -1.49 14.06 6.20
CA VAL A 103 -2.55 13.10 5.85
C VAL A 103 -2.16 11.69 6.26
N GLU A 104 -3.07 10.96 6.89
CA GLU A 104 -2.85 9.57 7.31
C GLU A 104 -2.94 8.57 6.16
N SER A 105 -2.01 8.66 5.22
CA SER A 105 -1.86 7.69 4.13
C SER A 105 -0.99 6.50 4.53
N PRO A 106 -1.02 5.39 3.76
CA PRO A 106 -0.07 4.29 3.94
C PRO A 106 1.39 4.74 3.92
N GLU A 107 1.75 5.67 3.03
CA GLU A 107 3.10 6.23 2.98
C GLU A 107 3.46 6.98 4.26
N HIS A 108 2.55 7.80 4.77
CA HIS A 108 2.79 8.50 6.02
C HIS A 108 2.97 7.50 7.17
N ALA A 109 2.02 6.57 7.33
CA ALA A 109 2.06 5.58 8.40
C ALA A 109 3.32 4.69 8.35
N LEU A 110 3.67 4.18 7.18
CA LEU A 110 4.75 3.19 7.01
C LEU A 110 6.13 3.83 6.84
N ILE A 111 6.23 4.99 6.18
CA ILE A 111 7.52 5.52 5.71
C ILE A 111 7.94 6.77 6.50
N THR A 112 7.04 7.70 6.83
CA THR A 112 7.47 9.03 7.33
C THR A 112 6.95 9.46 8.70
N CYS A 113 5.94 8.82 9.28
CA CYS A 113 5.42 9.21 10.60
C CYS A 113 6.50 9.01 11.69
N GLU A 114 6.80 10.05 12.45
CA GLU A 114 7.80 10.02 13.54
C GLU A 114 7.19 10.21 14.93
N SER A 115 5.89 10.46 15.01
CA SER A 115 5.21 10.80 16.26
C SER A 115 4.90 9.59 17.16
N SER A 116 5.12 8.36 16.69
CA SER A 116 5.03 7.14 17.49
C SER A 116 6.40 6.48 17.60
N THR A 117 6.94 6.39 18.81
CA THR A 117 8.24 5.75 19.08
C THR A 117 8.25 4.30 18.64
N THR A 118 7.14 3.58 18.81
CA THR A 118 6.98 2.19 18.36
C THR A 118 7.09 2.09 16.84
N VAL A 119 6.40 2.97 16.10
CA VAL A 119 6.47 2.98 14.62
C VAL A 119 7.88 3.32 14.15
N VAL A 120 8.55 4.29 14.78
CA VAL A 120 9.94 4.65 14.47
C VAL A 120 10.87 3.45 14.66
N GLN A 121 10.74 2.70 15.76
CA GLN A 121 11.54 1.51 16.04
C GLN A 121 11.27 0.39 15.03
N LEU A 122 10.00 0.08 14.75
CA LEU A 122 9.61 -0.91 13.75
C LEU A 122 10.20 -0.57 12.38
N ARG A 123 10.11 0.70 11.96
CA ARG A 123 10.66 1.19 10.70
C ARG A 123 12.18 1.10 10.67
N ALA A 124 12.88 1.44 11.75
CA ALA A 124 14.33 1.33 11.81
C ALA A 124 14.80 -0.14 11.64
N ILE A 125 14.16 -1.08 12.35
CA ILE A 125 14.45 -2.52 12.23
C ILE A 125 14.17 -3.02 10.81
N PHE A 126 13.01 -2.63 10.27
CA PHE A 126 12.60 -2.99 8.91
C PHE A 126 13.60 -2.49 7.86
N LEU A 127 13.95 -1.19 7.88
CA LEU A 127 14.86 -0.58 6.91
C LEU A 127 16.27 -1.15 7.03
N ALA A 128 16.76 -1.41 8.25
CA ALA A 128 18.06 -2.04 8.44
C ALA A 128 18.13 -3.40 7.75
N LYS A 129 17.11 -4.24 7.91
CA LYS A 129 17.05 -5.54 7.26
C LYS A 129 16.83 -5.43 5.74
N LEU A 130 15.92 -4.55 5.31
CA LEU A 130 15.63 -4.31 3.90
C LEU A 130 16.88 -3.89 3.13
N PHE A 131 17.68 -2.98 3.69
CA PHE A 131 18.90 -2.48 3.05
C PHE A 131 20.09 -3.43 3.16
N ALA A 132 20.06 -4.36 4.10
CA ALA A 132 21.02 -5.46 4.11
C ALA A 132 20.73 -6.45 2.97
N ASP A 133 19.45 -6.75 2.72
CA ASP A 133 19.02 -7.70 1.69
C ASP A 133 19.07 -7.09 0.27
N LEU A 134 18.69 -5.82 0.11
CA LEU A 134 18.66 -5.08 -1.16
C LEU A 134 19.23 -3.64 -0.98
N PRO A 135 20.55 -3.46 -1.02
CA PRO A 135 21.21 -2.17 -0.78
C PRO A 135 20.77 -1.03 -1.72
N GLU A 136 20.37 -1.35 -2.95
CA GLU A 136 19.89 -0.39 -3.94
C GLU A 136 18.63 0.36 -3.48
N LEU A 137 17.81 -0.27 -2.61
CA LEU A 137 16.61 0.36 -2.06
C LEU A 137 16.95 1.55 -1.15
N ARG A 138 18.17 1.60 -0.58
CA ARG A 138 18.61 2.75 0.22
C ARG A 138 18.71 4.01 -0.62
N ILE A 139 19.26 3.88 -1.84
CA ILE A 139 19.37 4.99 -2.78
C ILE A 139 17.97 5.37 -3.28
N GLN A 140 17.13 4.37 -3.60
CA GLN A 140 15.76 4.59 -4.05
C GLN A 140 14.91 5.35 -3.03
N MET A 141 15.07 5.08 -1.73
CA MET A 141 14.36 5.80 -0.68
C MET A 141 14.63 7.32 -0.68
N VAL A 142 15.83 7.74 -1.12
CA VAL A 142 16.21 9.16 -1.17
C VAL A 142 15.69 9.85 -2.43
N ILE A 143 15.66 9.13 -3.57
CA ILE A 143 15.34 9.73 -4.88
C ILE A 143 13.85 9.60 -5.27
N LEU A 144 13.15 8.58 -4.76
CA LEU A 144 11.77 8.31 -5.08
C LEU A 144 10.84 9.07 -4.13
N SER A 145 9.64 9.41 -4.61
CA SER A 145 8.56 9.79 -3.70
C SER A 145 8.20 8.61 -2.79
N ASN A 146 7.60 8.88 -1.63
CA ASN A 146 7.20 7.80 -0.72
C ASN A 146 6.25 6.79 -1.38
N THR A 147 5.37 7.25 -2.28
CA THR A 147 4.46 6.39 -3.03
C THR A 147 5.23 5.45 -3.96
N GLU A 148 6.20 5.98 -4.71
CA GLU A 148 7.01 5.17 -5.62
C GLU A 148 7.97 4.24 -4.86
N PHE A 149 8.50 4.68 -3.72
CA PHE A 149 9.28 3.83 -2.83
C PHE A 149 8.43 2.69 -2.24
N LEU A 150 7.21 2.97 -1.78
CA LEU A 150 6.30 1.93 -1.28
C LEU A 150 5.99 0.88 -2.35
N LYS A 151 5.76 1.31 -3.61
CA LYS A 151 5.61 0.38 -4.73
C LYS A 151 6.89 -0.43 -4.98
N ALA A 152 8.06 0.21 -4.90
CA ALA A 152 9.35 -0.41 -5.16
C ALA A 152 9.68 -1.51 -4.14
N ILE A 153 9.34 -1.35 -2.86
CA ILE A 153 9.65 -2.36 -1.82
C ILE A 153 8.70 -3.57 -1.86
N ILE A 154 7.47 -3.39 -2.35
CA ILE A 154 6.45 -4.45 -2.47
C ILE A 154 6.74 -5.38 -3.65
N TYR A 155 7.36 -4.85 -4.71
CA TYR A 155 7.54 -5.58 -5.95
C TYR A 155 8.45 -6.83 -5.85
N PRO A 156 9.62 -6.80 -5.16
CA PRO A 156 10.54 -7.93 -5.14
C PRO A 156 10.00 -9.11 -4.34
N ARG A 157 10.12 -10.30 -4.94
CA ARG A 157 9.79 -11.58 -4.28
C ARG A 157 10.58 -11.82 -3.00
N SER A 158 11.83 -11.35 -2.94
CA SER A 158 12.70 -11.51 -1.77
C SER A 158 12.24 -10.70 -0.56
N THR A 159 11.69 -9.50 -0.77
CA THR A 159 11.33 -8.57 0.31
C THR A 159 9.88 -8.65 0.72
N ILE A 160 8.99 -9.16 -0.13
CA ILE A 160 7.55 -9.12 0.15
C ILE A 160 7.13 -9.72 1.51
N PRO A 161 7.72 -10.81 2.04
CA PRO A 161 7.33 -11.31 3.37
C PRO A 161 7.75 -10.34 4.49
N LEU A 162 8.90 -9.69 4.33
CA LEU A 162 9.41 -8.69 5.27
C LEU A 162 8.53 -7.43 5.26
N VAL A 163 8.18 -6.94 4.08
CA VAL A 163 7.32 -5.76 3.88
C VAL A 163 5.91 -6.01 4.41
N ALA A 164 5.34 -7.20 4.15
CA ALA A 164 4.02 -7.55 4.62
C ALA A 164 3.94 -7.66 6.15
N LYS A 165 4.98 -8.23 6.80
CA LYS A 165 5.07 -8.21 8.27
C LYS A 165 5.18 -6.79 8.80
N PHE A 166 6.07 -5.97 8.23
CA PHE A 166 6.24 -4.58 8.66
C PHE A 166 4.95 -3.77 8.53
N ALA A 167 4.24 -3.92 7.41
CA ALA A 167 2.95 -3.28 7.21
C ALA A 167 1.93 -3.72 8.27
N PHE A 168 1.84 -5.02 8.57
CA PHE A 168 1.00 -5.52 9.65
C PHE A 168 1.35 -4.89 11.00
N ASP A 169 2.62 -4.97 11.43
CA ASP A 169 3.05 -4.46 12.74
C ASP A 169 2.73 -2.97 12.90
N VAL A 170 2.94 -2.16 11.86
CA VAL A 170 2.63 -0.71 11.90
C VAL A 170 1.14 -0.46 11.91
N LEU A 171 0.37 -1.16 11.06
CA LEU A 171 -1.08 -0.97 11.00
C LEU A 171 -1.74 -1.31 12.33
N GLU A 172 -1.30 -2.36 13.02
CA GLU A 172 -1.79 -2.69 14.37
C GLU A 172 -1.56 -1.52 15.34
N VAL A 173 -0.36 -0.92 15.36
CA VAL A 173 -0.08 0.26 16.20
C VAL A 173 -1.03 1.42 15.88
N PHE A 174 -1.33 1.66 14.61
CA PHE A 174 -2.31 2.68 14.22
C PHE A 174 -3.71 2.30 14.68
N TYR A 175 -4.13 1.06 14.48
CA TYR A 175 -5.51 0.60 14.72
C TYR A 175 -5.91 0.58 16.19
N GLU A 176 -4.94 0.56 17.11
CA GLU A 176 -5.15 0.73 18.55
C GLU A 176 -5.54 2.17 18.96
N VAL A 177 -5.31 3.15 18.09
CA VAL A 177 -5.62 4.56 18.37
C VAL A 177 -6.80 5.00 17.49
N PRO A 178 -7.82 5.68 18.03
CA PRO A 178 -8.91 6.24 17.22
C PRO A 178 -8.38 7.19 16.13
N VAL A 179 -9.06 7.23 14.97
CA VAL A 179 -8.75 8.22 13.93
C VAL A 179 -8.95 9.62 14.49
N TYR A 180 -8.01 10.52 14.20
CA TYR A 180 -8.13 11.92 14.61
C TYR A 180 -9.15 12.64 13.73
N ARG A 181 -10.04 13.39 14.37
CA ARG A 181 -10.98 14.30 13.73
C ARG A 181 -10.75 15.68 14.33
N VAL A 182 -10.65 16.70 13.48
CA VAL A 182 -10.63 18.09 13.93
C VAL A 182 -12.03 18.41 14.46
N GLU A 183 -12.13 18.77 15.73
CA GLU A 183 -13.40 19.25 16.30
C GLU A 183 -13.74 20.61 15.66
N ALA A 184 -14.99 20.75 15.23
CA ALA A 184 -15.51 21.96 14.60
C ALA A 184 -15.91 23.01 15.64
#